data_AF-A0A2R6KH46-F1
#
_entry.id   AF-A0A2R6KH46-F1
#
_cell.length_a   1.000
_cell.length_b   1.000
_cell.length_c   1.000
_cell.angle_alpha   90.00
_cell.angle_beta   90.00
_cell.angle_gamma   90.00
#
_symmetry.space_group_name_H-M   'P 1'
#
loop_
_entity.id
_entity.type
_entity.pdbx_description
1 polymer ?
#
loop_
_entity_poly.entity_id
_entity_poly.type
_entity_poly.pdbx_seq_one_letter_code
_entity_poly.pdbx_strand_id
1 'polypeptide(L)'
;MSQATLDDDDLFGEAASEMRADVEESLAAARESLPGADDIWEVDAENTLGVLNGLRTALDIGDAAEHLRDAKKWYTMGERADAFEDAEDLAEEIDAVEDLVADIEAA
;
A
#
# COMPACT_ATOMS: atom_id res chain seq x y z
N MET A 1 45.25 3.08 -2.82
CA MET A 1 43.92 3.71 -2.94
C MET A 1 42.92 2.60 -3.24
N SER A 2 42.49 1.86 -2.22
CA SER A 2 41.61 0.68 -2.34
C SER A 2 40.51 0.70 -1.26
N GLN A 3 40.29 1.86 -0.64
CA GLN A 3 39.46 1.98 0.57
C GLN A 3 38.26 2.93 0.39
N ALA A 4 37.96 3.38 -0.83
CA ALA A 4 36.79 4.21 -1.09
C ALA A 4 35.59 3.41 -1.61
N THR A 5 35.83 2.29 -2.32
CA THR A 5 34.76 1.50 -2.96
C THR A 5 33.98 0.61 -1.98
N LEU A 6 34.53 0.32 -0.79
CA LEU A 6 33.85 -0.54 0.18
C LEU A 6 32.76 0.21 0.97
N ASP A 7 32.94 1.52 1.21
CA ASP A 7 31.93 2.37 1.88
C ASP A 7 30.75 2.71 0.95
N ASP A 8 30.99 2.79 -0.36
CA ASP A 8 29.96 3.13 -1.34
C ASP A 8 28.95 1.97 -1.52
N ASP A 9 29.43 0.72 -1.64
CA ASP A 9 28.55 -0.46 -1.81
C ASP A 9 27.63 -0.69 -0.60
N ASP A 10 28.13 -0.49 0.63
CA ASP A 10 27.33 -0.60 1.85
C ASP A 10 26.26 0.53 1.93
N LEU A 11 26.57 1.74 1.43
CA LEU A 11 25.63 2.86 1.40
C LEU A 11 24.51 2.67 0.36
N PHE A 12 24.83 2.09 -0.80
CA PHE A 12 23.81 1.77 -1.81
C PHE A 12 22.86 0.67 -1.32
N GLY A 13 23.37 -0.33 -0.59
CA GLY A 13 22.55 -1.37 0.04
C GLY A 13 21.60 -0.84 1.13
N GLU A 14 22.06 0.12 1.95
CA GLU A 14 21.20 0.78 2.95
C GLU A 14 20.09 1.59 2.27
N ALA A 15 20.42 2.38 1.24
CA ALA A 15 19.45 3.17 0.49
C ALA A 15 18.41 2.30 -0.25
N ALA A 16 18.85 1.15 -0.78
CA ALA A 16 17.97 0.14 -1.36
C ALA A 16 16.98 -0.44 -0.34
N SER A 17 17.48 -0.77 0.85
CA SER A 17 16.66 -1.29 1.95
C SER A 17 15.67 -0.23 2.45
N GLU A 18 16.09 1.03 2.54
CA GLU A 18 15.22 2.17 2.91
C GLU A 18 14.11 2.38 1.88
N MET A 19 14.43 2.39 0.57
CA MET A 19 13.41 2.50 -0.48
C MET A 19 12.39 1.37 -0.44
N ARG A 20 12.84 0.14 -0.14
CA ARG A 20 11.94 -1.00 0.04
C ARG A 20 11.03 -0.80 1.25
N ALA A 21 11.59 -0.39 2.38
CA ALA A 21 10.84 -0.11 3.59
C ALA A 21 9.76 0.98 3.37
N ASP A 22 10.08 2.03 2.60
CA ASP A 22 9.12 3.09 2.26
C ASP A 22 7.91 2.56 1.47
N VAL A 23 8.12 1.59 0.56
CA VAL A 23 7.03 0.93 -0.17
C VAL A 23 6.18 0.09 0.78
N GLU A 24 6.82 -0.75 1.60
CA GLU A 24 6.15 -1.64 2.55
C GLU A 24 5.35 -0.84 3.60
N GLU A 25 5.90 0.27 4.11
CA GLU A 25 5.19 1.16 5.03
C GLU A 25 3.97 1.80 4.37
N SER A 26 4.10 2.25 3.12
CA SER A 26 2.99 2.83 2.36
C SER A 26 1.89 1.80 2.10
N LEU A 27 2.25 0.54 1.78
CA LEU A 27 1.31 -0.55 1.59
C LEU A 27 0.59 -0.93 2.90
N ALA A 28 1.32 -0.98 4.01
CA ALA A 28 0.74 -1.23 5.32
C ALA A 28 -0.27 -0.14 5.69
N ALA A 29 0.08 1.13 5.49
CA ALA A 29 -0.82 2.27 5.73
C ALA A 29 -2.07 2.23 4.84
N ALA A 30 -1.93 1.81 3.58
CA ALA A 30 -3.06 1.62 2.68
C ALA A 30 -4.01 0.54 3.20
N ARG A 31 -3.48 -0.61 3.63
CA ARG A 31 -4.28 -1.71 4.21
C ARG A 31 -4.95 -1.32 5.53
N GLU A 32 -4.28 -0.56 6.39
CA GLU A 32 -4.84 -0.10 7.67
C GLU A 32 -5.98 0.91 7.46
N SER A 33 -5.93 1.68 6.37
CA SER A 33 -6.98 2.64 6.02
C SER A 33 -8.24 1.98 5.44
N LEU A 34 -8.13 0.75 4.93
CA LEU A 34 -9.26 0.01 4.39
C LEU A 34 -10.16 -0.54 5.51
N PRO A 35 -11.48 -0.61 5.28
CA PRO A 35 -12.39 -1.15 6.28
C PRO A 35 -12.15 -2.63 6.52
N GLY A 36 -12.26 -3.05 7.78
CA GLY A 36 -12.22 -4.46 8.13
C GLY A 36 -13.43 -5.20 7.55
N ALA A 37 -13.23 -6.45 7.14
CA ALA A 37 -14.34 -7.27 6.66
C ALA A 37 -15.45 -7.43 7.72
N ASP A 38 -15.07 -7.54 9.00
CA ASP A 38 -16.02 -7.64 10.11
C ASP A 38 -16.86 -6.37 10.26
N ASP A 39 -16.27 -5.18 10.08
CA ASP A 39 -16.98 -3.89 10.16
C ASP A 39 -18.12 -3.80 9.13
N ILE A 40 -17.93 -4.41 7.95
CA ILE A 40 -18.94 -4.47 6.89
C ILE A 40 -20.09 -5.42 7.28
N TRP A 41 -19.78 -6.58 7.86
CA TRP A 41 -20.77 -7.57 8.26
C TRP A 41 -21.57 -7.16 9.50
N GLU A 42 -21.02 -6.28 10.34
CA GLU A 42 -21.65 -5.79 11.56
C GLU A 42 -22.62 -4.61 11.33
N VAL A 43 -22.75 -4.11 10.10
CA VAL A 43 -23.72 -3.05 9.76
C VAL A 43 -25.16 -3.52 9.99
N ASP A 44 -25.85 -2.89 10.93
CA ASP A 44 -27.25 -3.17 11.27
C ASP A 44 -28.10 -1.91 11.46
N ALA A 45 -29.37 -1.98 11.08
CA ALA A 45 -30.35 -0.91 11.29
C ALA A 45 -31.80 -1.42 11.25
N GLU A 46 -32.73 -0.67 11.87
CA GLU A 46 -34.15 -1.04 11.96
C GLU A 46 -34.90 -0.99 10.61
N ASN A 47 -34.27 -0.50 9.54
CA ASN A 47 -34.85 -0.43 8.21
C ASN A 47 -33.80 -0.55 7.12
N THR A 48 -34.25 -0.92 5.91
CA THR A 48 -33.38 -1.19 4.76
C THR A 48 -32.55 0.03 4.35
N LEU A 49 -33.11 1.24 4.40
CA LEU A 49 -32.39 2.46 4.05
C LEU A 49 -31.26 2.75 5.05
N GLY A 50 -31.50 2.45 6.34
CA GLY A 50 -30.49 2.54 7.39
C GLY A 50 -29.31 1.62 7.12
N VAL A 51 -29.57 0.34 6.80
CA VAL A 51 -28.53 -0.65 6.47
C VAL A 51 -27.73 -0.19 5.25
N LEU A 52 -28.38 0.27 4.18
CA LEU A 52 -27.68 0.71 2.97
C LEU A 52 -26.81 1.95 3.19
N ASN A 53 -27.27 2.92 3.98
CA ASN A 53 -26.47 4.09 4.34
C ASN A 53 -25.30 3.72 5.28
N GLY A 54 -25.54 2.80 6.21
CA GLY A 54 -24.50 2.23 7.07
C GLY A 54 -23.43 1.52 6.25
N LEU A 55 -23.84 0.67 5.30
CA LEU A 55 -22.94 -0.04 4.41
C LEU A 55 -22.10 0.92 3.55
N ARG A 56 -22.74 1.96 2.98
CA ARG A 56 -22.01 3.00 2.26
C ARG A 56 -20.92 3.66 3.11
N THR A 57 -21.18 3.84 4.41
CA THR A 57 -20.22 4.48 5.33
C THR A 57 -19.13 3.50 5.75
N ALA A 58 -19.48 2.23 5.95
CA ALA A 58 -18.53 1.17 6.28
C ALA A 58 -17.60 0.83 5.11
N LEU A 59 -18.00 1.10 3.86
CA LEU A 59 -17.17 0.96 2.66
C LEU A 59 -16.31 2.20 2.35
N ASP A 60 -16.20 3.15 3.27
CA ASP A 60 -15.27 4.28 3.11
C ASP A 60 -13.83 3.75 3.16
N ILE A 61 -13.04 4.05 2.12
CA ILE A 61 -11.65 3.62 1.98
C ILE A 61 -10.65 4.57 2.67
N GLY A 62 -11.13 5.68 3.23
CA GLY A 62 -10.27 6.67 3.89
C GLY A 62 -9.13 7.16 3.00
N ASP A 63 -7.91 7.12 3.53
CA ASP A 63 -6.69 7.57 2.84
C ASP A 63 -6.00 6.42 2.07
N ALA A 64 -6.63 5.25 1.93
CA ALA A 64 -6.02 4.07 1.30
C ALA A 64 -5.53 4.33 -0.13
N ALA A 65 -6.30 5.07 -0.93
CA ALA A 65 -5.93 5.42 -2.30
C ALA A 65 -4.72 6.37 -2.35
N GLU A 66 -4.55 7.26 -1.36
CA GLU A 66 -3.39 8.14 -1.25
C GLU A 66 -2.14 7.34 -0.90
N HIS A 67 -2.22 6.47 0.10
CA HIS A 67 -1.12 5.60 0.51
C HIS A 67 -0.70 4.62 -0.59
N LEU A 68 -1.64 4.03 -1.32
CA LEU A 68 -1.36 3.19 -2.50
C LEU A 68 -0.58 3.98 -3.56
N ARG A 69 -0.94 5.24 -3.80
CA ARG A 69 -0.23 6.10 -4.74
C ARG A 69 1.21 6.37 -4.29
N ASP A 70 1.43 6.57 -2.99
CA ASP A 70 2.77 6.74 -2.43
C ASP A 70 3.60 5.45 -2.54
N ALA A 71 3.02 4.28 -2.28
CA ALA A 71 3.66 2.99 -2.51
C ALA A 71 4.11 2.84 -3.98
N LYS A 72 3.21 3.11 -4.93
CA LYS A 72 3.50 3.06 -6.37
C LYS A 72 4.60 4.04 -6.77
N LYS A 73 4.61 5.23 -6.18
CA LYS A 73 5.64 6.25 -6.42
C LYS A 73 7.01 5.77 -5.94
N TRP A 74 7.12 5.26 -4.71
CA TRP A 74 8.37 4.75 -4.16
C TRP A 74 8.86 3.53 -4.92
N TYR A 75 7.98 2.59 -5.23
CA TYR A 75 8.28 1.40 -6.04
C TYR A 75 8.85 1.81 -7.41
N THR A 76 8.17 2.71 -8.12
CA THR A 76 8.65 3.19 -9.43
C THR A 76 9.99 3.93 -9.31
N MET A 77 10.25 4.61 -8.20
CA MET A 77 11.51 5.30 -7.95
C MET A 77 12.65 4.32 -7.70
N GLY A 78 12.42 3.28 -6.89
CA GLY A 78 13.39 2.21 -6.62
C GLY A 78 13.72 1.38 -7.86
N GLU A 79 12.71 0.99 -8.64
CA GLU A 79 12.90 0.28 -9.92
C GLU A 79 13.77 1.06 -10.90
N ARG A 80 13.54 2.38 -11.02
CA ARG A 80 14.36 3.24 -11.90
C ARG A 80 15.77 3.45 -11.40
N ALA A 81 15.99 3.32 -10.10
CA ALA A 81 17.29 3.42 -9.46
C ALA A 81 18.04 2.08 -9.44
N ASP A 82 17.46 0.99 -9.96
CA ASP A 82 17.99 -0.37 -9.83
C ASP A 82 18.25 -0.73 -8.35
N ALA A 83 17.35 -0.27 -7.47
CA ALA A 83 17.51 -0.37 -6.02
C ALA A 83 17.07 -1.73 -5.47
N PHE A 84 16.26 -2.49 -6.21
CA PHE A 84 15.74 -3.77 -5.73
C PHE A 84 16.48 -4.94 -6.37
N GLU A 85 16.93 -5.89 -5.55
CA GLU A 85 17.44 -7.18 -6.06
C GLU A 85 16.29 -8.08 -6.54
N ASP A 86 15.14 -8.00 -5.88
CA ASP A 86 13.86 -8.64 -6.20
C ASP A 86 12.71 -7.76 -5.69
N ALA A 87 11.74 -7.49 -6.55
CA ALA A 87 10.61 -6.59 -6.27
C ALA A 87 9.28 -7.14 -6.81
N GLU A 88 9.24 -8.41 -7.26
CA GLU A 88 8.03 -9.02 -7.80
C GLU A 88 6.94 -9.11 -6.71
N ASP A 89 7.35 -9.37 -5.47
CA ASP A 89 6.45 -9.42 -4.32
C ASP A 89 5.80 -8.06 -4.00
N LEU A 90 6.57 -6.97 -4.07
CA LEU A 90 6.04 -5.62 -3.92
C LEU A 90 5.05 -5.27 -5.04
N ALA A 91 5.35 -5.68 -6.27
CA ALA A 91 4.47 -5.46 -7.42
C ALA A 91 3.14 -6.21 -7.25
N GLU A 92 3.20 -7.49 -6.88
CA GLU A 92 2.01 -8.31 -6.60
C GLU A 92 1.16 -7.71 -5.47
N GLU A 93 1.79 -7.21 -4.40
CA GLU A 93 1.05 -6.60 -3.30
C GLU A 93 0.42 -5.25 -3.70
N ILE A 94 1.12 -4.42 -4.46
CA ILE A 94 0.57 -3.17 -5.03
C ILE A 94 -0.66 -3.47 -5.87
N ASP A 95 -0.59 -4.43 -6.79
CA ASP A 95 -1.70 -4.80 -7.67
C ASP A 95 -2.88 -5.33 -6.85
N ALA A 96 -2.63 -6.16 -5.84
CA ALA A 96 -3.68 -6.68 -4.96
C ALA A 96 -4.40 -5.58 -4.17
N VAL A 97 -3.68 -4.57 -3.68
CA VAL A 97 -4.28 -3.43 -2.97
C VAL A 97 -5.01 -2.51 -3.96
N GLU A 98 -4.47 -2.30 -5.15
CA GLU A 98 -5.11 -1.51 -6.21
C GLU A 98 -6.45 -2.11 -6.64
N ASP A 99 -6.49 -3.41 -6.91
CA ASP A 99 -7.72 -4.12 -7.27
C ASP A 99 -8.76 -4.02 -6.15
N LEU A 100 -8.34 -4.19 -4.89
CA LEU A 100 -9.24 -4.08 -3.75
C LEU A 100 -9.82 -2.68 -3.59
N VAL A 101 -9.00 -1.62 -3.72
CA VAL A 101 -9.47 -0.24 -3.68
C VAL A 101 -10.48 0.01 -4.80
N ALA A 102 -10.17 -0.42 -6.02
CA ALA A 102 -11.03 -0.24 -7.18
C ALA A 102 -12.39 -0.97 -7.03
N ASP A 103 -12.38 -2.18 -6.46
CA ASP A 103 -13.60 -2.95 -6.19
C ASP A 103 -14.51 -2.24 -5.18
N ILE A 104 -13.94 -1.65 -4.13
CA ILE A 104 -14.71 -0.90 -3.12
C ILE A 104 -15.27 0.40 -3.71
N GLU A 105 -14.48 1.14 -4.50
CA GLU A 105 -14.94 2.37 -5.16
C GLU A 105 -16.07 2.13 -6.18
N ALA A 106 -16.15 0.93 -6.75
CA ALA A 106 -17.15 0.55 -7.74
C ALA A 106 -18.47 0.00 -7.15
N ALA A 107 -18.53 -0.23 -5.83
CA ALA A 107 -19.68 -0.81 -5.13
C ALA A 107 -20.87 0.16 -4.97
#